data_AF-A0A660E7B1-F1
#
_entry.id   AF-A0A660E7B1-F1
#
_cell.length_a   1.000
_cell.length_b   1.000
_cell.length_c   1.000
_cell.angle_alpha   90.00
_cell.angle_beta   90.00
_cell.angle_gamma   90.00
#
_symmetry.space_group_name_H-M   'P 1'
#
loop_
_entity.id
_entity.type
_entity.pdbx_description
1 polymer ?
#
loop_
_entity_poly.entity_id
_entity_poly.type
_entity_poly.pdbx_seq_one_letter_code
_entity_poly.pdbx_strand_id
1 'polypeptide(L)'
;MEIKLTTAAVPTPVAILSMQGLDNRELNPAVEKQLAERALPIPTPQSALGDLIAVISDRHQAPIQAWDAALLQPQAPMQLQVTGSQLTLTTVAGQPVAPDLDSKSSQILVVIGAPLTTDTVVHATAQDLHRKLKAFFGIQARLQYRTLSAIPQVLETVRPAS
;
A
#
# COMPACT_ATOMS: atom_id res chain seq x y z
N MET A 1 -6.43 1.39 13.64
CA MET A 1 -4.99 1.14 13.84
C MET A 1 -4.25 2.45 13.63
N GLU A 2 -3.24 2.71 14.46
CA GLU A 2 -2.37 3.88 14.39
C GLU A 2 -1.04 3.49 13.75
N ILE A 3 -0.62 4.24 12.72
CA ILE A 3 0.72 4.13 12.14
C ILE A 3 1.44 5.46 12.34
N LYS A 4 2.59 5.39 13.00
CA LYS A 4 3.48 6.53 13.19
C LYS A 4 4.43 6.66 11.99
N LEU A 5 4.27 7.71 11.21
CA LEU A 5 5.24 8.14 10.21
C LEU A 5 6.48 8.64 10.95
N THR A 6 7.63 8.02 10.75
CA THR A 6 8.88 8.40 11.44
C THR A 6 9.71 9.37 10.60
N THR A 7 10.80 9.86 11.18
CA THR A 7 11.65 10.85 10.53
C THR A 7 12.44 10.21 9.39
N ALA A 8 12.50 10.91 8.25
CA ALA A 8 13.34 10.56 7.12
C ALA A 8 14.39 11.66 6.91
N ALA A 9 15.63 11.27 6.57
CA ALA A 9 16.71 12.23 6.27
C ALA A 9 16.42 13.08 5.02
N VAL A 10 15.64 12.53 4.08
CA VAL A 10 15.16 13.19 2.87
C VAL A 10 13.63 13.22 2.91
N PRO A 11 12.99 14.38 2.62
CA PRO A 11 11.54 14.45 2.48
C PRO A 11 11.06 13.40 1.47
N THR A 12 10.33 12.40 1.96
CA THR A 12 9.88 11.27 1.14
C THR A 12 8.37 11.38 0.96
N PRO A 13 7.87 11.66 -0.26
CA PRO A 13 6.45 11.67 -0.52
C PRO A 13 5.90 10.25 -0.42
N VAL A 14 4.73 10.14 0.23
CA VAL A 14 4.06 8.87 0.48
C VAL A 14 2.58 9.03 0.20
N ALA A 15 2.00 8.07 -0.52
CA ALA A 15 0.56 7.90 -0.58
C ALA A 15 0.16 6.65 0.19
N ILE A 16 -0.93 6.75 0.93
CA ILE A 16 -1.43 5.68 1.79
C ILE A 16 -2.88 5.45 1.44
N LEU A 17 -3.21 4.22 1.06
CA LEU A 17 -4.58 3.79 0.82
C LEU A 17 -4.97 2.82 1.93
N SER A 18 -6.10 3.07 2.58
CA SER A 18 -6.70 2.11 3.51
C SER A 18 -8.11 1.75 3.09
N MET A 19 -8.46 0.47 3.14
CA MET A 19 -9.79 -0.01 2.75
C MET A 19 -10.18 -1.26 3.54
N GLN A 20 -11.46 -1.59 3.48
CA GLN A 20 -12.04 -2.78 4.10
C GLN A 20 -13.00 -3.44 3.12
N GLY A 21 -13.24 -4.74 3.29
CA GLY A 21 -14.23 -5.48 2.52
C GLY A 21 -13.83 -5.79 1.08
N LEU A 22 -12.53 -5.76 0.76
CA LEU A 22 -12.05 -6.29 -0.51
C LEU A 22 -12.11 -7.83 -0.46
N ASP A 23 -12.79 -8.47 -1.42
CA ASP A 23 -12.62 -9.92 -1.63
C ASP A 23 -11.36 -10.16 -2.47
N ASN A 24 -10.25 -10.42 -1.80
CA ASN A 24 -8.95 -10.52 -2.45
C ASN A 24 -8.76 -11.87 -3.20
N ARG A 25 -9.76 -12.77 -3.16
CA ARG A 25 -9.79 -14.03 -3.93
C ARG A 25 -10.32 -13.85 -5.35
N GLU A 26 -11.17 -12.85 -5.57
CA GLU A 26 -11.84 -12.67 -6.86
C GLU A 26 -10.90 -12.01 -7.86
N LEU A 27 -10.13 -12.84 -8.56
CA LEU A 27 -9.22 -12.39 -9.61
C LEU A 27 -10.00 -11.68 -10.71
N ASN A 28 -9.44 -10.58 -11.21
CA ASN A 28 -10.08 -9.80 -12.25
C ASN A 28 -9.51 -10.20 -13.63
N PRO A 29 -10.31 -10.77 -14.55
CA PRO A 29 -9.82 -11.24 -15.85
C PRO A 29 -9.13 -10.16 -16.69
N ALA A 30 -9.55 -8.89 -16.54
CA ALA A 30 -8.92 -7.78 -17.25
C ALA A 30 -7.53 -7.44 -16.70
N VAL A 31 -7.29 -7.70 -15.42
CA VAL A 31 -5.97 -7.53 -14.78
C VAL A 31 -5.07 -8.71 -15.10
N GLU A 32 -5.59 -9.94 -15.04
CA GLU A 32 -4.84 -11.15 -15.44
C GLU A 32 -4.36 -11.07 -16.89
N LYS A 33 -5.23 -10.61 -17.80
CA LYS A 33 -4.86 -10.37 -19.19
C LYS A 33 -3.71 -9.36 -19.31
N GLN A 34 -3.72 -8.28 -18.53
CA GLN A 34 -2.64 -7.28 -18.52
C GLN A 34 -1.33 -7.85 -17.96
N LEU A 35 -1.38 -8.73 -16.96
CA LEU A 35 -0.19 -9.43 -16.46
C LEU A 35 0.42 -10.30 -17.55
N ALA A 36 -0.41 -11.10 -18.23
CA ALA A 36 0.03 -12.00 -19.29
C ALA A 36 0.59 -11.25 -20.51
N GLU A 37 -0.12 -10.24 -21.01
CA GLU A 37 0.29 -9.43 -22.18
C GLU A 37 1.64 -8.73 -21.97
N ARG A 38 1.95 -8.39 -20.72
CA ARG A 38 3.17 -7.67 -20.33
C ARG A 38 4.24 -8.60 -19.73
N ALA A 39 3.98 -9.91 -19.72
CA ALA A 39 4.84 -10.93 -19.13
C ALA A 39 5.28 -10.60 -17.69
N LEU A 40 4.38 -10.02 -16.90
CA LEU A 40 4.65 -9.65 -15.51
C LEU A 40 4.59 -10.89 -14.60
N PRO A 41 5.46 -10.99 -13.59
CA PRO A 41 5.42 -12.09 -12.63
C PRO A 41 4.11 -12.03 -11.84
N ILE A 42 3.47 -13.19 -11.69
CA ILE A 42 2.27 -13.33 -10.85
C ILE A 42 2.73 -13.29 -9.39
N PRO A 43 2.18 -12.40 -8.55
CA PRO A 43 2.46 -12.36 -7.12
C PRO A 43 2.18 -13.69 -6.43
N THR A 44 2.99 -14.03 -5.44
CA THR A 44 2.84 -15.26 -4.65
C THR A 44 2.80 -14.92 -3.16
N PRO A 45 1.72 -15.25 -2.42
CA PRO A 45 0.49 -15.88 -2.92
C PRO A 45 -0.28 -14.95 -3.88
N GLN A 46 -1.01 -15.54 -4.84
CA GLN A 46 -1.78 -14.76 -5.80
C GLN A 46 -3.01 -14.17 -5.12
N SER A 47 -3.28 -12.90 -5.41
CA SER A 47 -4.46 -12.20 -4.94
C SER A 47 -4.86 -11.10 -5.91
N ALA A 48 -6.15 -10.74 -5.92
CA ALA A 48 -6.69 -9.78 -6.87
C ALA A 48 -6.03 -8.40 -6.77
N LEU A 49 -5.75 -7.95 -5.54
CA LEU A 49 -5.01 -6.72 -5.31
C LEU A 49 -3.54 -6.86 -5.69
N GLY A 50 -2.91 -7.99 -5.37
CA GLY A 50 -1.52 -8.25 -5.75
C GLY A 50 -1.33 -8.10 -7.25
N ASP A 51 -2.22 -8.72 -8.04
CA ASP A 51 -2.20 -8.66 -9.49
C ASP A 51 -2.34 -7.22 -10.00
N LEU A 52 -3.27 -6.46 -9.41
CA LEU A 52 -3.46 -5.05 -9.75
C LEU A 52 -2.23 -4.21 -9.41
N ILE A 53 -1.63 -4.44 -8.24
CA ILE A 53 -0.41 -3.75 -7.79
C ILE A 53 0.72 -4.03 -8.78
N ALA A 54 0.95 -5.28 -9.18
CA ALA A 54 1.99 -5.63 -10.15
C ALA A 54 1.82 -4.86 -11.48
N VAL A 55 0.60 -4.80 -12.01
CA VAL A 55 0.31 -4.04 -13.25
C VAL A 55 0.58 -2.53 -13.09
N ILE A 56 0.20 -1.94 -11.95
CA ILE A 56 0.34 -0.50 -11.68
C ILE A 56 1.79 -0.13 -11.40
N SER A 57 2.49 -0.91 -10.57
CA SER A 57 3.90 -0.70 -10.26
C SER A 57 4.77 -0.73 -11.51
N ASP A 58 4.52 -1.67 -12.42
CA ASP A 58 5.26 -1.74 -13.69
C ASP A 58 5.04 -0.49 -14.58
N ARG A 59 3.82 0.08 -14.57
CA ARG A 59 3.51 1.28 -15.35
C ARG A 59 4.18 2.54 -14.80
N HIS A 60 4.09 2.75 -13.48
CA HIS A 60 4.51 4.02 -12.86
C HIS A 60 5.92 3.99 -12.29
N GLN A 61 6.54 2.80 -12.22
CA GLN A 61 7.89 2.61 -11.64
C GLN A 61 7.99 3.13 -10.19
N ALA A 62 6.87 3.11 -9.48
CA ALA A 62 6.76 3.50 -8.08
C ALA A 62 6.61 2.24 -7.22
N PRO A 63 7.41 2.07 -6.15
CA PRO A 63 7.22 0.98 -5.21
C PRO A 63 5.86 1.07 -4.51
N ILE A 64 5.12 -0.03 -4.55
CA ILE A 64 3.84 -0.19 -3.88
C ILE A 64 3.96 -1.40 -2.97
N GLN A 65 3.68 -1.22 -1.69
CA GLN A 65 3.66 -2.28 -0.70
C GLN A 65 2.30 -2.34 -0.05
N ALA A 66 1.84 -3.53 0.30
CA ALA A 66 0.54 -3.73 0.88
C ALA A 66 0.57 -4.78 1.98
N TRP A 67 -0.27 -4.59 2.99
CA TRP A 67 -0.40 -5.44 4.15
C TRP A 67 -1.88 -5.70 4.45
N ASP A 68 -2.16 -6.89 4.96
CA ASP A 68 -3.37 -7.15 5.73
C ASP A 68 -3.32 -6.41 7.07
N ALA A 69 -4.05 -5.31 7.16
CA ALA A 69 -4.10 -4.48 8.35
C ALA A 69 -4.73 -5.21 9.55
N ALA A 70 -5.51 -6.29 9.35
CA ALA A 70 -6.01 -7.10 10.47
C ALA A 70 -4.87 -7.85 11.17
N LEU A 71 -3.86 -8.32 10.42
CA LEU A 71 -2.68 -8.99 10.95
C LEU A 71 -1.70 -8.03 11.63
N LEU A 72 -1.77 -6.75 11.29
CA LEU A 72 -0.98 -5.69 11.91
C LEU A 72 -1.53 -5.24 13.28
N GLN A 73 -2.83 -5.42 13.55
CA GLN A 73 -3.45 -4.94 14.80
C GLN A 73 -2.81 -5.50 16.08
N PRO A 74 -2.49 -6.82 16.18
CA PRO A 74 -1.81 -7.37 17.36
C PRO A 74 -0.40 -6.80 17.59
N GLN A 75 0.21 -6.20 16.56
CA GLN A 75 1.58 -5.68 16.59
C GLN A 75 1.63 -4.16 16.76
N ALA A 76 0.48 -3.51 16.93
CA ALA A 76 0.38 -2.07 17.11
C ALA A 76 1.04 -1.60 18.43
N PRO A 77 1.63 -0.39 18.48
CA PRO A 77 1.70 0.60 17.40
C PRO A 77 2.76 0.28 16.33
N MET A 78 2.46 0.65 15.08
CA MET A 78 3.36 0.42 13.93
C MET A 78 4.03 1.73 13.51
N GLN A 79 5.18 1.63 12.86
CA GLN A 79 5.96 2.76 12.38
C GLN A 79 6.26 2.60 10.89
N LEU A 80 6.11 3.66 10.09
CA LEU A 80 6.61 3.68 8.72
C LEU A 80 7.96 4.39 8.71
N GLN A 81 9.00 3.66 8.32
CA GLN A 81 10.39 4.10 8.29
C GLN A 81 10.94 4.03 6.88
N VAL A 82 11.91 4.91 6.59
CA VAL A 82 12.76 4.75 5.42
C VAL A 82 13.92 3.84 5.80
N THR A 83 14.03 2.68 5.16
CA THR A 83 15.17 1.78 5.34
C THR A 83 15.89 1.62 4.00
N GLY A 84 17.10 2.16 3.90
CA GLY A 84 17.84 2.18 2.65
C GLY A 84 17.09 2.94 1.55
N SER A 85 16.74 2.26 0.46
CA SER A 85 16.05 2.83 -0.70
C SER A 85 14.54 2.55 -0.72
N GLN A 86 13.95 2.07 0.37
CA GLN A 86 12.54 1.72 0.42
C GLN A 86 11.85 2.24 1.67
N LEU A 87 10.53 2.36 1.59
CA LEU A 87 9.66 2.47 2.76
C LEU A 87 9.49 1.08 3.36
N THR A 88 9.54 0.98 4.68
CA THR A 88 9.36 -0.27 5.40
C THR A 88 8.49 0.00 6.60
N LEU A 89 7.47 -0.85 6.79
CA LEU A 89 6.69 -0.84 8.00
C LEU A 89 7.46 -1.62 9.08
N THR A 90 7.61 -1.04 10.27
CA THR A 90 8.32 -1.65 11.39
C THR A 90 7.44 -1.63 12.64
N THR A 91 7.65 -2.57 13.54
CA THR A 91 7.09 -2.48 14.90
C THR A 91 7.81 -1.39 15.69
N VAL A 92 7.29 -1.02 16.86
CA VAL A 92 8.00 -0.09 17.79
C VAL A 92 9.34 -0.65 18.25
N ALA A 93 9.51 -1.98 18.29
CA ALA A 93 10.78 -2.63 18.59
C ALA A 93 11.78 -2.62 17.40
N GLY A 94 11.44 -1.94 16.30
CA GLY A 94 12.29 -1.82 15.11
C GLY A 94 12.34 -3.06 14.23
N GLN A 95 11.43 -4.02 14.42
CA GLN A 95 11.38 -5.22 13.58
C GLN A 95 10.65 -4.92 12.27
N PRO A 96 11.26 -5.19 11.09
CA PRO A 96 10.60 -4.98 9.81
C PRO A 96 9.45 -5.96 9.63
N VAL A 97 8.36 -5.46 9.07
CA VAL A 97 7.15 -6.23 8.76
C VAL A 97 7.03 -6.32 7.25
N ALA A 98 7.24 -7.52 6.72
CA ALA A 98 7.17 -7.79 5.30
C ALA A 98 5.76 -7.49 4.77
N PRO A 99 5.63 -6.95 3.53
CA PRO A 99 4.35 -6.88 2.85
C PRO A 99 3.72 -8.27 2.77
N ASP A 100 2.44 -8.36 3.10
CA ASP A 100 1.69 -9.61 3.05
C ASP A 100 0.26 -9.33 2.61
N LEU A 101 -0.13 -9.95 1.51
CA LEU A 101 -1.47 -9.92 0.97
C LEU A 101 -1.92 -11.36 0.77
N ASP A 102 -2.67 -11.88 1.73
CA ASP A 102 -3.38 -13.12 1.55
C ASP A 102 -4.71 -12.83 0.82
N SER A 103 -5.18 -13.86 0.12
CA SER A 103 -6.52 -13.99 -0.41
C SER A 103 -7.63 -13.73 0.63
N LYS A 104 -7.37 -13.92 1.93
CA LYS A 104 -8.35 -13.72 3.01
C LYS A 104 -8.38 -12.31 3.63
N SER A 105 -7.62 -11.36 3.09
CA SER A 105 -7.45 -10.06 3.73
C SER A 105 -8.72 -9.23 3.78
N SER A 106 -9.15 -8.89 5.00
CA SER A 106 -10.39 -8.16 5.26
C SER A 106 -10.19 -6.64 5.43
N GLN A 107 -8.97 -6.23 5.80
CA GLN A 107 -8.57 -4.83 5.93
C GLN A 107 -7.23 -4.67 5.24
N ILE A 108 -7.11 -3.72 4.35
CA ILE A 108 -5.89 -3.56 3.56
C ILE A 108 -5.31 -2.18 3.80
N LEU A 109 -4.00 -2.17 4.02
CA LEU A 109 -3.16 -1.00 4.01
C LEU A 109 -2.23 -1.08 2.80
N VAL A 110 -2.23 -0.06 1.95
CA VAL A 110 -1.27 0.09 0.86
C VAL A 110 -0.45 1.35 1.11
N VAL A 111 0.86 1.25 0.94
CA VAL A 111 1.82 2.34 1.02
C VAL A 111 2.55 2.45 -0.32
N ILE A 112 2.63 3.66 -0.86
CA ILE A 112 3.26 3.96 -2.14
C ILE A 112 4.32 5.04 -1.90
N GLY A 113 5.55 4.78 -2.33
CA GLY A 113 6.64 5.75 -2.29
C GLY A 113 8.00 5.12 -1.97
N ALA A 114 9.05 5.91 -2.18
CA ALA A 114 10.43 5.59 -1.83
C ALA A 114 11.28 6.86 -1.75
N PRO A 115 12.46 6.84 -1.09
CA PRO A 115 13.28 8.01 -0.76
C PRO A 115 13.80 8.87 -1.92
N LEU A 116 13.50 8.52 -3.17
CA LEU A 116 13.89 9.26 -4.37
C LEU A 116 12.74 9.36 -5.40
N THR A 117 11.55 8.87 -5.05
CA THR A 117 10.37 8.99 -5.89
C THR A 117 9.80 10.39 -5.76
N THR A 118 9.46 11.03 -6.87
CA THR A 118 8.88 12.38 -6.84
C THR A 118 7.42 12.35 -6.41
N ASP A 119 6.94 13.47 -5.86
CA ASP A 119 5.55 13.63 -5.45
C ASP A 119 4.58 13.40 -6.61
N THR A 120 4.94 13.85 -7.82
CA THR A 120 4.15 13.65 -9.04
C THR A 120 3.96 12.17 -9.37
N VAL A 121 5.02 11.36 -9.26
CA VAL A 121 4.95 9.91 -9.52
C VAL A 121 4.12 9.21 -8.45
N VAL A 122 4.32 9.55 -7.17
CA VAL A 122 3.52 9.02 -6.06
C VAL A 122 2.03 9.35 -6.25
N HIS A 123 1.70 10.60 -6.58
CA HIS A 123 0.33 11.03 -6.85
C HIS A 123 -0.29 10.30 -8.04
N ALA A 124 0.40 10.24 -9.18
CA ALA A 124 -0.10 9.57 -10.37
C ALA A 124 -0.38 8.07 -10.11
N THR A 125 0.55 7.40 -9.42
CA THR A 125 0.43 5.99 -9.05
C THR A 125 -0.77 5.77 -8.12
N ALA A 126 -0.90 6.59 -7.09
CA ALA A 126 -1.96 6.47 -6.10
C ALA A 126 -3.35 6.77 -6.67
N GLN A 127 -3.45 7.76 -7.56
CA GLN A 127 -4.71 8.05 -8.25
C GLN A 127 -5.12 6.93 -9.20
N ASP A 128 -4.17 6.36 -9.96
CA ASP A 128 -4.47 5.24 -10.86
C ASP A 128 -4.93 4.01 -10.07
N LEU A 129 -4.21 3.67 -8.99
CA LEU A 129 -4.60 2.57 -8.10
C LEU A 129 -5.98 2.81 -7.48
N HIS A 130 -6.23 3.99 -6.91
CA HIS A 130 -7.51 4.33 -6.29
C HIS A 130 -8.68 4.25 -7.30
N ARG A 131 -8.48 4.74 -8.53
CA ARG A 131 -9.49 4.64 -9.59
C ARG A 131 -9.76 3.20 -9.99
N LYS A 132 -8.72 2.39 -10.16
CA LYS A 132 -8.86 0.98 -10.54
C LYS A 132 -9.47 0.12 -9.44
N LEU A 133 -9.15 0.40 -8.17
CA LEU A 133 -9.81 -0.25 -7.03
C LEU A 133 -11.33 -0.05 -7.08
N LYS A 134 -11.79 1.18 -7.32
CA LYS A 134 -13.21 1.47 -7.48
C LYS A 134 -13.81 0.80 -8.72
N ALA A 135 -13.11 0.83 -9.85
CA ALA A 135 -13.62 0.29 -11.11
C ALA A 135 -13.71 -1.25 -11.14
N PHE A 136 -12.74 -1.93 -10.54
CA PHE A 136 -12.63 -3.39 -10.61
C PHE A 136 -13.25 -4.10 -9.43
N PHE A 137 -13.26 -3.47 -8.25
CA PHE A 137 -13.74 -4.11 -7.02
C PHE A 137 -14.92 -3.37 -6.39
N GLY A 138 -15.34 -2.22 -6.94
CA GLY A 138 -16.40 -1.40 -6.33
C GLY A 138 -16.02 -0.80 -4.98
N ILE A 139 -14.75 -0.93 -4.55
CA ILE A 139 -14.28 -0.47 -3.24
C ILE A 139 -13.79 0.97 -3.31
N GLN A 140 -14.27 1.79 -2.39
CA GLN A 140 -13.76 3.15 -2.19
C GLN A 140 -12.70 3.14 -1.08
N ALA A 141 -11.42 3.16 -1.47
CA ALA A 141 -10.32 3.27 -0.52
C ALA A 141 -10.17 4.71 0.00
N ARG A 142 -9.76 4.86 1.26
CA ARG A 142 -9.33 6.15 1.81
C ARG A 142 -7.90 6.42 1.34
N LEU A 143 -7.74 7.38 0.45
CA LEU A 143 -6.44 7.84 -0.04
C LEU A 143 -5.96 9.06 0.74
N GLN A 144 -4.72 9.01 1.24
CA GLN A 144 -4.08 10.09 1.98
C GLN A 144 -2.67 10.32 1.45
N TYR A 145 -2.35 11.57 1.11
CA TYR A 145 -0.99 11.97 0.76
C TYR A 145 -0.30 12.55 1.97
N ARG A 146 0.97 12.18 2.15
CA ARG A 146 1.83 12.60 3.25
C ARG A 146 3.25 12.77 2.77
N THR A 147 4.04 13.45 3.57
CA THR A 147 5.49 13.53 3.38
C THR A 147 6.14 13.11 4.69
N LEU A 148 6.94 12.04 4.65
CA LEU A 148 7.80 11.68 5.77
C LEU A 148 8.79 12.83 5.96
N SER A 149 8.72 13.46 7.12
CA SER A 149 9.48 14.64 7.49
C SER A 149 9.99 14.46 8.92
N ALA A 150 10.75 15.44 9.43
CA ALA A 150 11.32 15.38 10.78
C ALA A 150 10.27 15.33 11.92
N ILE A 151 8.98 15.48 11.62
CA ILE A 151 7.91 15.48 12.61
C ILE A 151 7.11 14.18 12.48
N PRO A 152 6.97 13.39 13.56
CA PRO A 152 6.15 12.20 13.52
C PRO A 152 4.67 12.54 13.28
N GLN A 153 4.02 11.78 12.41
CA GLN A 153 2.60 11.94 12.11
C GLN A 153 1.85 10.65 12.39
N VAL A 154 0.65 10.77 12.96
CA VAL A 154 -0.24 9.62 13.22
C VAL A 154 -1.21 9.46 12.06
N LEU A 155 -1.27 8.25 11.52
CA LEU A 155 -2.25 7.86 10.52
C LEU A 155 -3.34 7.03 11.17
N GLU A 156 -4.56 7.55 11.11
CA GLU A 156 -5.75 6.76 11.37
C GLU A 156 -6.13 5.98 10.11
N THR A 157 -5.98 4.66 10.15
CA THR A 157 -6.28 3.78 9.02
C THR A 157 -7.75 3.32 8.98
N VAL A 158 -8.53 3.63 10.02
CA VAL A 158 -9.95 3.26 10.17
C VAL A 158 -10.78 4.52 10.31
N ARG A 159 -11.98 4.56 9.71
CA ARG A 159 -12.95 5.63 9.95
C ARG A 159 -13.57 5.38 11.34
N PRO A 160 -13.63 6.34 12.26
CA PRO A 160 -14.41 6.14 13.47
C PRO A 160 -15.85 5.80 13.07
N ALA A 161 -16.41 4.75 13.67
CA ALA A 161 -17.84 4.48 13.55
C ALA A 161 -18.57 5.74 14.03
N SER A 162 -19.28 6.38 13.11
CA SER A 162 -20.10 7.56 13.40
C SER A 162 -21.32 7.16 14.21
#